data_AF-A0A7K2NMK0-F1
#
_entry.id   AF-A0A7K2NMK0-F1
#
_cell.length_a   1.000
_cell.length_b   1.000
_cell.length_c   1.000
_cell.angle_alpha   90.00
_cell.angle_beta   90.00
_cell.angle_gamma   90.00
#
_symmetry.space_group_name_H-M   'P 1'
#
loop_
_entity.id
_entity.type
_entity.pdbx_description
1 polymer ?
#
loop_
_entity_poly.entity_id
_entity_poly.type
_entity_poly.pdbx_seq_one_letter_code
_entity_poly.pdbx_strand_id
1 'polypeptide(L)'
;ARLIADELKDGTPRVSEAAGDYVPHLPERAELPPESANLYLRFLAGATDEERERGPELARRALRLFTGAVTDGARDRHELVVTHNFLIAWLVRDAMHAPKWRWLGLNHCNASLTVIRYAPGRAASVLLSNDMRHLPAELRWTGFPPELHV
;
A
#
# COMPACT_ATOMS: atom_id res chain seq x y z
N ALA A 1 11.11 -10.80 2.43
CA ALA A 1 10.25 -11.47 3.42
C ALA A 1 11.04 -12.41 4.35
N ARG A 2 11.82 -13.38 3.86
CA ARG A 2 12.60 -14.32 4.70
C ARG A 2 13.53 -13.62 5.70
N LEU A 3 14.38 -12.70 5.21
CA LEU A 3 15.27 -11.91 6.07
C LEU A 3 14.54 -11.19 7.21
N ILE A 4 13.34 -10.66 6.95
CA ILE A 4 12.54 -9.98 7.98
C ILE A 4 11.98 -11.00 8.98
N ALA A 5 11.51 -12.15 8.50
CA ALA A 5 10.98 -13.21 9.35
C ALA A 5 12.04 -13.80 10.28
N ASP A 6 13.29 -13.92 9.82
CA ASP A 6 14.40 -14.43 10.64
C ASP A 6 14.73 -13.49 11.83
N GLU A 7 14.43 -12.19 11.70
CA GLU A 7 14.60 -11.18 12.76
C GLU A 7 13.38 -11.04 13.67
N LEU A 8 12.21 -11.56 13.26
CA LEU A 8 10.99 -11.52 14.05
C LEU A 8 10.95 -12.73 14.99
N LYS A 9 10.91 -12.46 16.30
CA LYS A 9 10.86 -13.50 17.34
C LYS A 9 9.60 -14.37 17.27
N ASP A 10 8.51 -13.81 16.74
CA ASP A 10 7.19 -14.45 16.68
C ASP A 10 6.57 -14.26 15.28
N GLY A 11 6.07 -15.36 14.71
CA GLY A 11 5.28 -15.36 13.47
C GLY A 11 5.88 -16.21 12.35
N THR A 12 5.03 -16.94 11.63
CA THR A 12 5.42 -17.70 10.45
C THR A 12 5.07 -16.92 9.19
N PRO A 13 6.05 -16.55 8.34
CA PRO A 13 5.77 -15.83 7.10
C PRO A 13 4.88 -16.69 6.19
N ARG A 14 3.86 -16.07 5.61
CA ARG A 14 2.96 -16.73 4.64
C ARG A 14 2.98 -15.93 3.35
N VAL A 15 3.11 -16.64 2.23
CA VAL A 15 2.94 -16.03 0.91
C VAL A 15 1.45 -15.82 0.67
N SER A 16 1.09 -14.61 0.25
CA SER A 16 -0.26 -14.26 -0.14
C SER A 16 -0.23 -13.50 -1.45
N GLU A 17 -0.97 -14.00 -2.44
CA GLU A 17 -1.14 -13.32 -3.73
C GLU A 17 -1.74 -11.92 -3.57
N ALA A 18 -2.59 -11.72 -2.55
CA ALA A 18 -3.16 -10.41 -2.24
C ALA A 18 -2.09 -9.38 -1.81
N ALA A 19 -0.90 -9.82 -1.38
CA ALA A 19 0.25 -8.96 -1.08
C ALA A 19 1.23 -8.82 -2.26
N GLY A 20 0.86 -9.30 -3.46
CA GLY A 20 1.65 -9.24 -4.68
C GLY A 20 1.81 -7.83 -5.27
N ASP A 21 2.31 -7.78 -6.49
CA ASP A 21 2.42 -6.54 -7.27
C ASP A 21 1.34 -6.54 -8.36
N TYR A 22 0.49 -5.52 -8.37
CA TYR A 22 -0.63 -5.39 -9.31
C TYR A 22 -1.21 -3.98 -9.26
N VAL A 23 -1.94 -3.61 -10.33
CA VAL A 23 -2.67 -2.34 -10.43
C VAL A 23 -4.01 -2.45 -9.69
N PRO A 24 -4.23 -1.71 -8.59
CA PRO A 24 -5.39 -1.95 -7.72
C PRO A 24 -6.70 -1.36 -8.25
N HIS A 25 -6.62 -0.31 -9.08
CA HIS A 25 -7.77 0.34 -9.71
C HIS A 25 -7.33 1.14 -10.92
N LEU A 26 -8.08 1.01 -12.01
CA LEU A 26 -7.90 1.81 -13.22
C LEU A 26 -9.06 2.82 -13.30
N PRO A 27 -8.81 4.10 -13.01
CA PRO A 27 -9.87 5.09 -13.01
C PRO A 27 -10.31 5.44 -14.43
N GLU A 28 -11.61 5.70 -14.57
CA GLU A 28 -12.13 6.38 -15.75
C GLU A 28 -11.68 7.84 -15.76
N ARG A 29 -11.65 8.46 -16.95
CA ARG A 29 -11.25 9.88 -17.08
C ARG A 29 -12.08 10.81 -16.18
N ALA A 30 -13.37 10.51 -15.99
CA ALA A 30 -14.26 11.32 -15.17
C ALA A 30 -13.96 11.23 -13.66
N GLU A 31 -13.25 10.19 -13.20
CA GLU A 31 -12.79 10.09 -11.81
C GLU A 31 -11.57 10.98 -11.54
N LEU A 32 -10.85 11.42 -12.59
CA LEU A 32 -9.57 12.11 -12.50
C LEU A 32 -9.73 13.64 -12.56
N PRO A 33 -8.86 14.41 -11.86
CA PRO A 33 -8.79 15.85 -12.05
C PRO A 33 -8.42 16.20 -13.50
N PRO A 34 -9.15 17.10 -14.19
CA PRO A 34 -8.95 17.38 -15.62
C PRO A 34 -7.51 17.74 -16.00
N GLU A 35 -6.83 18.50 -15.15
CA GLU A 35 -5.46 18.98 -15.33
C GLU A 35 -4.41 17.86 -15.32
N SER A 36 -4.69 16.75 -14.63
CA SER A 36 -3.75 15.64 -14.44
C SER A 36 -4.24 14.32 -15.07
N ALA A 37 -5.47 14.27 -15.59
CA ALA A 37 -6.06 13.05 -16.15
C ALA A 37 -5.18 12.40 -17.23
N ASN A 38 -4.61 13.20 -18.13
CA ASN A 38 -3.74 12.70 -19.20
C ASN A 38 -2.46 12.06 -18.65
N LEU A 39 -1.90 12.59 -17.57
CA LEU A 39 -0.70 12.05 -16.94
C LEU A 39 -0.98 10.65 -16.39
N TYR A 40 -2.05 10.51 -15.61
CA TYR A 40 -2.42 9.25 -14.98
C TYR A 40 -2.86 8.19 -15.99
N LEU A 41 -3.64 8.56 -17.00
CA LEU A 41 -4.07 7.61 -18.03
C LEU A 41 -2.90 7.10 -18.87
N ARG A 42 -1.91 7.96 -19.18
CA ARG A 42 -0.69 7.51 -19.86
C ARG A 42 0.14 6.57 -18.99
N PHE A 43 0.28 6.87 -17.70
CA PHE A 43 0.98 6.00 -16.77
C PHE A 43 0.36 4.59 -16.72
N LEU A 44 -0.97 4.51 -16.71
CA LEU A 44 -1.72 3.25 -16.69
C LEU A 44 -1.91 2.60 -18.06
N ALA A 45 -1.48 3.23 -19.15
CA ALA A 45 -1.62 2.66 -20.49
C ALA A 45 -0.77 1.38 -20.67
N GLY A 46 0.32 1.26 -19.92
CA GLY A 46 1.19 0.07 -19.94
C GLY A 46 0.64 -1.15 -19.20
N ALA A 47 -0.47 -1.02 -18.45
CA ALA A 47 -1.05 -2.16 -17.75
C ALA A 47 -1.62 -3.18 -18.75
N THR A 48 -1.20 -4.43 -18.56
CA THR A 48 -1.64 -5.60 -19.33
C THR A 48 -3.11 -5.93 -19.08
N ASP A 49 -3.73 -6.69 -19.98
CA ASP A 49 -5.12 -7.14 -19.80
C ASP A 49 -5.30 -7.97 -18.53
N GLU A 50 -4.32 -8.80 -18.19
CA GLU A 50 -4.33 -9.57 -16.95
C GLU A 50 -4.32 -8.67 -15.70
N GLU A 51 -3.47 -7.64 -15.67
CA GLU A 51 -3.43 -6.68 -14.56
C GLU A 51 -4.74 -5.89 -14.43
N ARG A 52 -5.37 -5.56 -15.56
CA ARG A 52 -6.66 -4.84 -15.61
C ARG A 52 -7.80 -5.66 -15.04
N GLU A 53 -7.81 -6.97 -15.31
CA GLU A 53 -8.83 -7.89 -14.82
C GLU A 53 -8.58 -8.31 -13.36
N ARG A 54 -7.39 -8.82 -13.07
CA ARG A 54 -7.06 -9.46 -11.79
C ARG A 54 -6.70 -8.45 -10.70
N GLY A 55 -6.06 -7.33 -11.05
CA GLY A 55 -5.59 -6.34 -10.09
C GLY A 55 -6.68 -5.78 -9.18
N PRO A 56 -7.83 -5.31 -9.71
CA PRO A 56 -8.94 -4.85 -8.88
C PRO A 56 -9.56 -5.94 -7.99
N GLU A 57 -9.54 -7.21 -8.42
CA GLU A 57 -9.99 -8.32 -7.57
C GLU A 57 -9.04 -8.53 -6.39
N LEU A 58 -7.73 -8.62 -6.66
CA LEU A 58 -6.69 -8.76 -5.66
C LEU A 58 -6.71 -7.59 -4.67
N ALA A 59 -6.94 -6.37 -5.13
CA ALA A 59 -7.06 -5.19 -4.29
C ALA A 59 -8.23 -5.28 -3.29
N ARG A 60 -9.41 -5.76 -3.73
CA ARG A 60 -10.55 -6.01 -2.84
C ARG A 60 -10.24 -7.13 -1.84
N ARG A 61 -9.52 -8.18 -2.27
CA ARG A 61 -9.10 -9.27 -1.39
C ARG A 61 -8.11 -8.79 -0.34
N ALA A 62 -7.14 -7.96 -0.72
CA ALA A 62 -6.17 -7.38 0.20
C ALA A 62 -6.84 -6.51 1.27
N LEU A 63 -7.82 -5.68 0.90
CA LEU A 63 -8.61 -4.92 1.88
C LEU A 63 -9.28 -5.85 2.89
N ARG A 64 -9.93 -6.93 2.45
CA ARG A 64 -10.57 -7.88 3.36
C ARG A 64 -9.59 -8.61 4.29
N LEU A 65 -8.37 -8.87 3.81
CA LEU A 65 -7.39 -9.65 4.57
C LEU A 65 -6.57 -8.80 5.54
N PHE A 66 -6.16 -7.60 5.14
CA PHE A 66 -5.13 -6.81 5.82
C PHE A 66 -5.66 -5.54 6.49
N THR A 67 -6.97 -5.33 6.49
CA THR A 67 -7.59 -4.14 7.10
C THR A 67 -8.72 -4.53 8.04
N GLY A 68 -9.20 -3.53 8.80
CA GLY A 68 -10.31 -3.68 9.72
C GLY A 68 -9.86 -3.94 11.15
N ALA A 69 -10.69 -3.48 12.08
CA ALA A 69 -10.46 -3.68 13.50
C ALA A 69 -10.75 -5.14 13.88
N VAL A 70 -10.03 -5.64 14.89
CA VAL A 70 -10.40 -6.90 15.54
C VAL A 70 -11.73 -6.68 16.26
N THR A 71 -12.80 -7.33 15.79
CA THR A 71 -14.12 -7.27 16.44
C THR A 71 -14.31 -8.36 17.47
N ASP A 72 -13.58 -9.47 17.32
CA ASP A 72 -13.77 -10.70 18.09
C ASP A 72 -12.50 -10.98 18.91
N GLY A 73 -12.50 -10.53 20.17
CA GLY A 73 -11.42 -10.79 21.12
C GLY A 73 -10.94 -9.55 21.87
N ALA A 74 -10.15 -9.78 22.93
CA ALA A 74 -9.68 -8.74 23.84
C ALA A 74 -8.24 -8.25 23.56
N ARG A 75 -7.54 -8.84 22.57
CA ARG A 75 -6.12 -8.56 22.31
C ARG A 75 -5.91 -7.90 20.95
N ASP A 76 -4.97 -6.98 20.91
CA ASP A 76 -4.51 -6.34 19.68
C ASP A 76 -3.89 -7.36 18.73
N ARG A 77 -4.20 -7.24 17.44
CA ARG A 77 -3.57 -8.00 16.35
C ARG A 77 -2.59 -7.10 15.62
N HIS A 78 -1.34 -7.57 15.49
CA HIS A 78 -0.29 -6.91 14.73
C HIS A 78 0.02 -7.75 13.49
N GLU A 79 -0.14 -7.16 12.30
CA GLU A 79 0.15 -7.82 11.03
C GLU A 79 1.22 -7.05 10.28
N LEU A 80 2.24 -7.77 9.79
CA LEU A 80 3.24 -7.22 8.90
C LEU A 80 2.98 -7.72 7.48
N VAL A 81 2.72 -6.79 6.57
CA VAL A 81 2.52 -7.07 5.14
C VAL A 81 3.72 -6.53 4.37
N VAL A 82 4.54 -7.43 3.83
CA VAL A 82 5.63 -7.07 2.90
C VAL A 82 5.06 -7.08 1.50
N THR A 83 4.99 -5.91 0.86
CA THR A 83 4.32 -5.73 -0.44
C THR A 83 4.93 -4.57 -1.24
N HIS A 84 4.25 -4.13 -2.30
CA HIS A 84 4.72 -3.18 -3.30
C HIS A 84 3.99 -1.84 -3.17
N ASN A 85 4.58 -0.79 -3.77
CA ASN A 85 4.11 0.59 -3.64
C ASN A 85 2.61 0.76 -3.91
N PHE A 86 2.08 0.14 -4.98
CA PHE A 86 0.68 0.32 -5.36
C PHE A 86 -0.28 -0.24 -4.32
N LEU A 87 0.04 -1.37 -3.69
CA LEU A 87 -0.80 -1.90 -2.62
C LEU A 87 -0.69 -1.04 -1.36
N ILE A 88 0.50 -0.58 -0.97
CA ILE A 88 0.66 0.33 0.18
C ILE A 88 -0.18 1.60 -0.05
N ALA A 89 -0.05 2.21 -1.22
CA ALA A 89 -0.84 3.36 -1.64
C ALA A 89 -2.34 3.08 -1.57
N TRP A 90 -2.79 1.90 -2.03
CA TRP A 90 -4.19 1.50 -1.98
C TRP A 90 -4.73 1.36 -0.55
N LEU A 91 -3.97 0.75 0.35
CA LEU A 91 -4.35 0.58 1.77
C LEU A 91 -4.43 1.93 2.49
N VAL A 92 -3.45 2.82 2.27
CA VAL A 92 -3.46 4.18 2.83
C VAL A 92 -4.65 4.97 2.30
N ARG A 93 -4.90 4.89 0.98
CA ARG A 93 -6.04 5.53 0.32
C ARG A 93 -7.36 5.08 0.96
N ASP A 94 -7.54 3.78 1.17
CA ASP A 94 -8.73 3.21 1.80
C ASP A 94 -8.89 3.66 3.26
N ALA A 95 -7.81 3.58 4.06
CA ALA A 95 -7.80 4.01 5.45
C ALA A 95 -8.15 5.49 5.65
N MET A 96 -7.81 6.34 4.69
CA MET A 96 -8.11 7.78 4.68
C MET A 96 -9.45 8.11 4.00
N HIS A 97 -10.23 7.10 3.59
CA HIS A 97 -11.46 7.26 2.82
C HIS A 97 -11.32 8.15 1.57
N ALA A 98 -10.15 8.11 0.94
CA ALA A 98 -9.86 8.91 -0.23
C ALA A 98 -10.52 8.34 -1.51
N PRO A 99 -10.77 9.18 -2.53
CA PRO A 99 -11.28 8.73 -3.82
C PRO A 99 -10.41 7.64 -4.43
N LYS A 100 -11.02 6.66 -5.14
CA LYS A 100 -10.31 5.47 -5.64
C LYS A 100 -9.06 5.79 -6.45
N TRP A 101 -9.12 6.79 -7.33
CA TRP A 101 -7.97 7.20 -8.15
C TRP A 101 -6.77 7.66 -7.31
N ARG A 102 -6.96 8.08 -6.05
CA ARG A 102 -5.95 8.79 -5.27
C ARG A 102 -4.78 7.92 -4.80
N TRP A 103 -4.84 6.60 -4.99
CA TRP A 103 -3.64 5.76 -4.87
C TRP A 103 -2.56 6.26 -5.84
N LEU A 104 -2.97 6.81 -6.99
CA LEU A 104 -2.10 7.52 -7.92
C LEU A 104 -1.55 8.79 -7.28
N GLY A 105 -0.23 8.84 -7.14
CA GLY A 105 0.51 9.93 -6.52
C GLY A 105 0.96 9.66 -5.09
N LEU A 106 0.67 8.49 -4.52
CA LEU A 106 1.35 8.01 -3.30
C LEU A 106 2.54 7.14 -3.72
N ASN A 107 3.74 7.59 -3.36
CA ASN A 107 4.99 6.89 -3.70
C ASN A 107 5.76 6.60 -2.41
N HIS A 108 6.00 5.32 -2.16
CA HIS A 108 6.73 4.82 -1.01
C HIS A 108 8.11 4.33 -1.44
N CYS A 109 9.11 4.62 -0.63
CA CYS A 109 10.48 4.19 -0.81
C CYS A 109 10.65 2.72 -0.44
N ASN A 110 11.69 2.09 -1.00
CA ASN A 110 12.00 0.70 -0.73
C ASN A 110 12.25 0.48 0.76
N ALA A 111 11.71 -0.63 1.29
CA ALA A 111 11.78 -1.01 2.70
C ALA A 111 11.28 0.06 3.69
N SER A 112 10.58 1.10 3.23
CA SER A 112 9.96 2.08 4.12
C SER A 112 8.80 1.46 4.92
N LEU A 113 8.59 1.96 6.13
CA LEU A 113 7.50 1.52 7.00
C LEU A 113 6.29 2.46 6.86
N THR A 114 5.13 1.86 6.66
CA THR A 114 3.83 2.53 6.74
C THR A 114 2.97 1.77 7.73
N VAL A 115 2.42 2.45 8.74
CA VAL A 115 1.69 1.83 9.83
C VAL A 115 0.28 2.42 9.89
N ILE A 116 -0.71 1.54 9.74
CA ILE A 116 -2.14 1.89 9.81
C ILE A 116 -2.75 1.18 11.02
N ARG A 117 -3.49 1.93 11.83
CA ARG A 117 -4.22 1.42 12.99
C ARG A 117 -5.72 1.39 12.71
N TYR A 118 -6.31 0.21 12.87
CA TYR A 118 -7.76 0.02 12.81
C TYR A 118 -8.26 -0.30 14.23
N ALA A 119 -8.95 0.65 14.86
CA ALA A 119 -9.50 0.46 16.20
C ALA A 119 -11.04 0.35 16.15
N PRO A 120 -11.66 -0.48 17.00
CA PRO A 120 -13.12 -0.61 17.03
C PRO A 120 -13.82 0.72 17.27
N GLY A 121 -14.94 0.95 16.58
CA GLY A 121 -15.81 2.11 16.79
C GLY A 121 -15.25 3.47 16.32
N ARG A 122 -14.12 3.52 15.61
CA ARG A 122 -13.57 4.76 15.04
C ARG A 122 -12.93 4.54 13.67
N ALA A 123 -12.75 5.64 12.93
CA ALA A 123 -12.03 5.61 11.66
C ALA A 123 -10.58 5.13 11.81
N ALA A 124 -10.03 4.56 10.75
CA ALA A 124 -8.62 4.15 10.71
C ALA A 124 -7.69 5.35 10.88
N SER A 125 -6.46 5.09 11.33
CA SER A 125 -5.44 6.14 11.50
C SER A 125 -4.13 5.70 10.87
N VAL A 126 -3.56 6.51 9.98
CA VAL A 126 -2.20 6.33 9.47
C VAL A 126 -1.24 6.94 10.49
N LEU A 127 -0.51 6.09 11.23
CA LEU A 127 0.39 6.53 12.31
C LEU A 127 1.75 6.96 11.77
N LEU A 128 2.23 6.28 10.73
CA LEU A 128 3.50 6.50 10.04
C LEU A 128 3.27 6.23 8.55
N SER A 129 3.92 7.00 7.68
CA SER A 129 3.92 6.75 6.24
C SER A 129 5.32 6.98 5.69
N ASN A 130 5.78 6.05 4.85
CA ASN A 130 7.05 6.12 4.15
C ASN A 130 8.28 6.34 5.07
N ASP A 131 8.28 5.76 6.27
CA ASP A 131 9.34 5.93 7.26
C ASP A 131 10.57 5.06 6.95
N MET A 132 11.72 5.71 6.74
CA MET A 132 13.01 5.05 6.48
C MET A 132 14.02 5.26 7.61
N ARG A 133 13.61 5.76 8.79
CA ARG A 133 14.55 6.15 9.86
C ARG A 133 15.29 4.95 10.46
N HIS A 134 14.74 3.75 10.31
CA HIS A 134 15.40 2.50 10.69
C HIS A 134 16.55 2.11 9.75
N LEU A 135 16.66 2.70 8.56
CA LEU A 135 17.72 2.44 7.60
C LEU A 135 18.91 3.39 7.81
N PRO A 136 20.15 2.92 7.58
CA PRO A 136 21.32 3.76 7.33
C PRO A 136 21.07 4.76 6.20
N ALA A 137 21.73 5.92 6.23
CA ALA A 137 21.45 7.02 5.31
C ALA A 137 21.63 6.61 3.83
N GLU A 138 22.63 5.79 3.54
CA GLU A 138 22.97 5.27 2.22
C GLU A 138 21.91 4.32 1.63
N LEU A 139 21.00 3.79 2.46
CA LEU A 139 19.90 2.92 2.02
C LEU A 139 18.56 3.65 1.95
N ARG A 140 18.50 4.94 2.34
CA ARG A 140 17.29 5.75 2.21
C ARG A 140 17.14 6.24 0.77
N TRP A 141 15.89 6.49 0.37
CA TRP A 141 15.55 7.09 -0.93
C TRP A 141 16.02 6.32 -2.17
N THR A 142 16.34 5.03 -2.04
CA THR A 142 16.70 4.20 -3.19
C THR A 142 15.56 4.16 -4.20
N GLY A 143 15.87 4.37 -5.48
CA GLY A 143 14.87 4.45 -6.56
C GLY A 143 14.16 5.81 -6.68
N PHE A 144 14.53 6.81 -5.88
CA PHE A 144 13.99 8.17 -5.96
C PHE A 144 15.09 9.18 -6.32
N PRO A 145 14.77 10.19 -7.14
CA PRO A 145 15.75 11.21 -7.53
C PRO A 145 16.07 12.16 -6.35
N PRO A 146 17.28 12.76 -6.30
CA PRO A 146 17.75 13.55 -5.16
C PRO A 146 16.83 14.70 -4.74
N GLU A 147 16.14 15.34 -5.68
CA GLU A 147 15.23 16.44 -5.42
C GLU A 147 14.00 16.08 -4.57
N LEU A 148 13.72 14.78 -4.39
CA LEU A 148 12.64 14.30 -3.54
C LEU A 148 13.11 13.88 -2.14
N HIS A 149 14.41 13.93 -1.85
CA HIS A 149 14.96 13.49 -0.57
C HIS A 149 14.65 14.56 0.49
N VAL A 150 13.90 14.18 1.54
CA VAL A 150 13.59 15.02 2.72
C VAL A 150 14.24 14.53 4.00
#